data_AF-A0A0G4KPP6-F1
#
_entry.id   AF-A0A0G4KPP6-F1
#
_cell.length_a   1.000
_cell.length_b   1.000
_cell.length_c   1.000
_cell.angle_alpha   90.00
_cell.angle_beta   90.00
_cell.angle_gamma   90.00
#
_symmetry.space_group_name_H-M   'P 1'
#
loop_
_entity.id
_entity.type
_entity.pdbx_description
1 polymer ?
#
loop_
_entity_poly.entity_id
_entity_poly.type
_entity_poly.pdbx_seq_one_letter_code
_entity_poly.pdbx_strand_id
1 'polypeptide(L)'
;MKTLATALLFAASAAAQAGPWAQCGGQGHTGATTCVSGHYCSVINAWYSQCLPGTAPGGPPPPPPTTPVPPPPPVTTASPPTTTPPTAPPPPVAPGTCPALPSGLGPANANLPNPFVFQNGAAVTTKADWACRQREISAQIQTYELGTLPGKPQSVTGSYSGNRLTINVSDQGRSISFAVTINKPSGTNVPAIIAYGAASIPVPAGVATITYNNDEVAQQQGGSSRGRGKFYDLYGSSHSAGALTAWAWGVARILDALEATPAVGINAARVGVTGCSRNGKGAMVAGALEPRIALTLPQESGAGGSACWRIADWQKQNGQNVQTASQIVGENVWLGTAFNTYTSNVRALPFDHHMLAGLVAPRALYVMENSDMEWLGWTATYGCMGAARKQWEALGALDNFGYSQVGGNSHCSFPAAKQGSELTAFINKFLLQSGGGTTSIFRTEKNHGSFNLNTWASWSVPTLTKQWEALGALDNFGYSQVGGNSHCSFPAAKQGSELTAFINKFLLQSGGGTTSIFRTEKNHGSFNLNTWASWSVPTLT
;
A
#
# COMPACT_ATOMS: atom_id res chain seq x y z
N MET A 1 -30.86 20.43 85.51
CA MET A 1 -29.48 20.98 85.38
C MET A 1 -28.49 19.83 85.35
N LYS A 2 -27.84 19.62 84.20
CA LYS A 2 -26.45 19.17 84.03
C LYS A 2 -26.22 18.91 82.55
N THR A 3 -25.54 19.87 81.94
CA THR A 3 -24.97 19.86 80.59
C THR A 3 -23.94 18.72 80.46
N LEU A 4 -24.00 17.98 79.35
CA LEU A 4 -22.89 17.16 78.86
C LEU A 4 -22.72 17.46 77.37
N ALA A 5 -21.65 18.18 77.06
CA ALA A 5 -21.21 18.50 75.72
C ALA A 5 -20.49 17.28 75.13
N THR A 6 -20.93 16.82 73.95
CA THR A 6 -20.23 15.78 73.18
C THR A 6 -19.44 16.47 72.07
N ALA A 7 -18.12 16.45 72.18
CA ALA A 7 -17.21 16.94 71.14
C ALA A 7 -17.11 15.91 70.01
N LEU A 8 -17.52 16.27 68.79
CA LEU A 8 -17.18 15.51 67.58
C LEU A 8 -15.76 15.91 67.13
N LEU A 9 -14.82 14.97 67.21
CA LEU A 9 -13.53 15.08 66.52
C LEU A 9 -13.75 14.92 65.01
N PHE A 10 -13.52 15.97 64.24
CA PHE A 10 -13.25 15.85 62.80
C PHE A 10 -11.80 15.38 62.61
N ALA A 11 -11.62 14.12 62.23
CA ALA A 11 -10.34 13.66 61.69
C ALA A 11 -10.17 14.27 60.29
N ALA A 12 -9.32 15.28 60.16
CA ALA A 12 -8.85 15.73 58.87
C ALA A 12 -7.94 14.65 58.28
N SER A 13 -8.39 13.99 57.21
CA SER A 13 -7.56 13.09 56.41
C SER A 13 -6.40 13.89 55.82
N ALA A 14 -5.19 13.73 56.35
CA ALA A 14 -4.00 14.23 55.68
C ALA A 14 -3.87 13.49 54.34
N ALA A 15 -3.98 14.21 53.22
CA ALA A 15 -3.70 13.65 51.91
C ALA A 15 -2.20 13.34 51.82
N ALA A 16 -1.82 12.08 52.05
CA ALA A 16 -0.45 11.62 51.83
C ALA A 16 -0.06 11.85 50.36
N GLN A 17 1.21 12.14 50.08
CA GLN A 17 1.68 12.32 48.71
C GLN A 17 1.56 11.00 47.92
N ALA A 18 1.21 11.08 46.64
CA ALA A 18 1.16 9.97 45.72
C ALA A 18 2.58 9.45 45.45
N GLY A 19 2.80 8.15 45.65
CA GLY A 19 4.09 7.51 45.38
C GLY A 19 4.48 7.57 43.89
N PRO A 20 5.71 7.16 43.54
CA PRO A 20 6.14 7.05 42.14
C PRO A 20 5.13 6.22 41.33
N TRP A 21 4.72 6.71 40.16
CA TRP A 21 3.76 6.07 39.26
C TRP A 21 2.32 5.93 39.80
N ALA A 22 2.01 6.46 40.98
CA ALA A 22 0.66 6.45 41.52
C ALA A 22 -0.23 7.51 40.85
N GLN A 23 -1.55 7.30 40.92
CA GLN A 23 -2.52 8.27 40.44
C GLN A 23 -2.50 9.52 41.31
N CYS A 24 -2.34 10.67 40.67
CA CYS A 24 -2.27 11.99 41.31
C CYS A 24 -3.38 12.94 40.82
N GLY A 25 -4.33 12.45 40.03
CA GLY A 25 -5.42 13.28 39.51
C GLY A 25 -6.29 12.55 38.49
N GLY A 26 -7.26 13.27 37.94
CA GLY A 26 -8.29 12.75 37.05
C GLY A 26 -9.70 13.05 37.56
N GLN A 27 -10.67 13.18 36.66
CA GLN A 27 -12.07 13.38 37.02
C GLN A 27 -12.57 12.26 37.96
N GLY A 28 -13.09 12.65 39.13
CA GLY A 28 -13.58 11.73 40.16
C GLY A 28 -12.52 11.20 41.14
N HIS A 29 -11.23 11.55 40.97
CA HIS A 29 -10.18 11.15 41.92
C HIS A 29 -10.29 11.91 43.25
N THR A 30 -10.43 11.19 44.35
CA THR A 30 -10.49 11.74 45.72
C THR A 30 -9.22 11.49 46.53
N GLY A 31 -8.20 10.87 45.93
CA GLY A 31 -6.93 10.55 46.57
C GLY A 31 -5.89 11.67 46.51
N ALA A 32 -4.64 11.30 46.77
CA ALA A 32 -3.49 12.20 46.73
C ALA A 32 -3.40 12.96 45.40
N THR A 33 -3.21 14.28 45.44
CA THR A 33 -3.07 15.13 44.23
C THR A 33 -1.65 15.65 44.00
N THR A 34 -0.75 15.39 44.95
CA THR A 34 0.65 15.83 44.91
C THR A 34 1.56 14.61 44.93
N CYS A 35 2.56 14.58 44.05
CA CYS A 35 3.53 13.50 43.99
C CYS A 35 4.63 13.64 45.06
N VAL A 36 5.27 12.53 45.42
CA VAL A 36 6.50 12.54 46.23
C VAL A 36 7.61 13.32 45.53
N SER A 37 8.61 13.77 46.30
CA SER A 37 9.75 14.52 45.79
C SER A 37 10.44 13.83 44.60
N GLY A 38 10.88 14.62 43.62
CA GLY A 38 11.49 14.12 42.38
C GLY A 38 10.49 13.61 41.32
N HIS A 39 9.19 13.77 41.55
CA HIS A 39 8.13 13.41 40.60
C HIS A 39 7.12 14.56 40.43
N TYR A 40 6.47 14.63 39.28
CA TYR A 40 5.40 15.59 39.01
C TYR A 40 4.15 14.90 38.48
N CYS A 41 2.99 15.50 38.74
CA CYS A 41 1.72 14.96 38.30
C CYS A 41 1.48 15.31 36.83
N SER A 42 1.61 14.33 35.94
CA SER A 42 1.36 14.50 34.51
C SER A 42 -0.05 14.06 34.15
N VAL A 43 -0.78 14.93 33.44
CA VAL A 43 -2.13 14.62 32.96
C VAL A 43 -2.01 13.67 31.78
N ILE A 44 -2.51 12.45 31.91
CA ILE A 44 -2.50 11.46 30.83
C ILE A 44 -3.80 11.57 30.02
N ASN A 45 -4.92 11.71 30.71
CA ASN A 45 -6.22 12.01 30.10
C ASN A 45 -7.17 12.65 31.14
N ALA A 46 -8.40 12.98 30.73
CA ALA A 46 -9.39 13.65 31.59
C ALA A 46 -9.70 12.91 32.90
N TRP A 47 -9.57 11.59 32.93
CA TRP A 47 -9.92 10.73 34.07
C TRP A 47 -8.70 10.24 34.86
N TYR A 48 -7.49 10.52 34.38
CA TYR A 48 -6.27 9.96 34.98
C TYR A 48 -5.04 10.86 34.80
N SER A 49 -4.40 11.18 35.92
CA SER A 49 -3.09 11.81 36.00
C SER A 49 -2.15 10.95 36.83
N GLN A 50 -0.87 10.88 36.47
CA GLN A 50 0.10 9.98 37.09
C GLN A 50 1.38 10.70 37.51
N CYS A 51 1.96 10.28 38.64
CA CYS A 51 3.28 10.74 39.09
C CYS A 51 4.40 10.17 38.22
N LEU A 52 5.04 11.04 37.43
CA LEU A 52 6.19 10.68 36.60
C LEU A 52 7.48 11.29 37.17
N PRO A 53 8.65 10.62 37.04
CA PRO A 53 9.92 11.18 37.48
C PRO A 53 10.25 12.50 36.77
N GLY A 54 10.76 13.47 37.51
CA GLY A 54 11.19 14.78 37.00
C GLY A 54 10.47 15.96 37.65
N THR A 55 10.74 17.15 37.13
CA THR A 55 10.08 18.41 37.50
C THR A 55 9.04 18.79 36.46
N ALA A 56 7.91 19.36 36.88
CA ALA A 56 6.87 19.82 35.95
C ALA A 56 7.47 20.85 34.97
N PRO A 57 7.12 20.82 33.66
CA PRO A 57 7.53 21.85 32.73
C PRO A 57 6.95 23.20 33.16
N GLY A 58 7.82 24.16 33.49
CA GLY A 58 7.40 25.52 33.83
C GLY A 58 6.69 26.18 32.65
N GLY A 59 5.59 26.88 32.92
CA GLY A 59 4.87 27.67 31.92
C GLY A 59 5.75 28.74 31.24
N PRO A 60 5.32 29.29 30.09
CA PRO A 60 6.17 30.13 29.25
C PRO A 60 6.53 31.46 29.93
N PRO A 61 7.76 32.00 29.70
CA PRO A 61 8.20 33.26 30.30
C PRO A 61 7.61 34.50 29.58
N PRO A 62 7.53 35.66 30.25
CA PRO A 62 7.02 36.90 29.66
C PRO A 62 8.03 37.52 28.66
N PRO A 63 7.56 38.32 27.68
CA PRO A 63 8.39 38.78 26.57
C PRO A 63 9.35 39.94 26.97
N PRO A 64 10.53 40.05 26.31
CA PRO A 64 11.48 41.13 26.57
C PRO A 64 11.21 42.40 25.73
N PRO A 65 11.77 43.57 26.12
CA PRO A 65 11.51 44.86 25.47
C PRO A 65 12.25 45.00 24.13
N THR A 66 11.60 45.67 23.17
CA THR A 66 12.05 45.84 21.79
C THR A 66 13.02 47.02 21.61
N THR A 67 14.06 46.81 20.80
CA THR A 67 14.77 47.89 20.08
C THR A 67 14.71 47.61 18.58
N PRO A 68 14.66 48.62 17.70
CA PRO A 68 14.39 48.42 16.27
C PRO A 68 15.67 48.15 15.48
N VAL A 69 15.62 47.13 14.61
CA VAL A 69 16.66 46.79 13.61
C VAL A 69 16.13 47.14 12.21
N PRO A 70 16.98 47.63 11.27
CA PRO A 70 16.55 48.07 9.94
C PRO A 70 16.16 46.89 9.02
N PRO A 71 15.34 47.12 7.98
CA PRO A 71 14.83 46.04 7.14
C PRO A 71 15.88 45.50 6.15
N PRO A 72 15.92 44.17 5.90
CA PRO A 72 16.67 43.58 4.79
C PRO A 72 15.93 43.71 3.45
N PRO A 73 16.63 43.55 2.31
CA PRO A 73 16.07 43.74 0.97
C PRO A 73 15.06 42.64 0.58
N PRO A 74 14.17 42.90 -0.40
CA PRO A 74 13.09 41.97 -0.74
C PRO A 74 13.63 40.75 -1.48
N VAL A 75 13.39 39.56 -0.93
CA VAL A 75 13.53 38.28 -1.64
C VAL A 75 12.18 37.94 -2.26
N THR A 76 12.19 37.76 -3.57
CA THR A 76 11.04 37.35 -4.40
C THR A 76 10.49 35.99 -3.98
N THR A 77 9.20 35.95 -3.72
CA THR A 77 8.41 34.75 -3.41
C THR A 77 8.31 33.82 -4.62
N ALA A 78 8.77 32.58 -4.49
CA ALA A 78 8.39 31.47 -5.35
C ALA A 78 7.16 30.76 -4.74
N SER A 79 6.14 30.51 -5.56
CA SER A 79 4.90 29.83 -5.15
C SER A 79 5.14 28.38 -4.70
N PRO A 80 4.33 27.87 -3.75
CA PRO A 80 4.39 26.48 -3.31
C PRO A 80 3.92 25.51 -4.42
N PRO A 81 4.48 24.29 -4.48
CA PRO A 81 4.10 23.30 -5.49
C PRO A 81 2.69 22.78 -5.23
N THR A 82 1.88 22.76 -6.27
CA THR A 82 0.56 22.11 -6.32
C THR A 82 0.71 20.60 -6.13
N THR A 83 0.08 20.06 -5.10
CA THR A 83 -0.04 18.62 -4.86
C THR A 83 -1.05 18.01 -5.84
N THR A 84 -0.58 17.19 -6.77
CA THR A 84 -1.41 16.36 -7.64
C THR A 84 -2.13 15.29 -6.82
N PRO A 85 -3.43 15.02 -7.06
CA PRO A 85 -4.13 13.89 -6.44
C PRO A 85 -3.44 12.55 -6.74
N PRO A 86 -3.53 11.54 -5.85
CA PRO A 86 -2.97 10.22 -6.11
C PRO A 86 -3.55 9.66 -7.41
N THR A 87 -2.66 9.30 -8.33
CA THR A 87 -2.98 8.76 -9.64
C THR A 87 -3.86 7.51 -9.47
N ALA A 88 -5.06 7.52 -10.05
CA ALA A 88 -5.89 6.33 -10.15
C ALA A 88 -5.09 5.18 -10.78
N PRO A 89 -5.34 3.92 -10.40
CA PRO A 89 -4.69 2.78 -11.04
C PRO A 89 -4.93 2.84 -12.56
N PRO A 90 -3.91 2.55 -13.39
CA PRO A 90 -4.13 2.46 -14.83
C PRO A 90 -5.22 1.41 -15.11
N PRO A 91 -6.10 1.65 -16.10
CA PRO A 91 -7.13 0.68 -16.45
C PRO A 91 -6.48 -0.66 -16.83
N PRO A 92 -7.17 -1.79 -16.60
CA PRO A 92 -6.68 -3.09 -17.05
C PRO A 92 -6.39 -3.04 -18.55
N VAL A 93 -5.24 -3.58 -18.93
CA VAL A 93 -4.77 -3.57 -20.31
C VAL A 93 -5.77 -4.33 -21.20
N ALA A 94 -6.22 -3.70 -22.29
CA ALA A 94 -7.17 -4.31 -23.22
C ALA A 94 -6.60 -5.64 -23.78
N PRO A 95 -7.41 -6.71 -23.88
CA PRO A 95 -6.96 -7.99 -24.44
C PRO A 95 -6.31 -7.82 -25.82
N GLY A 96 -5.10 -8.36 -26.01
CA GLY A 96 -4.38 -8.36 -27.30
C GLY A 96 -3.23 -7.36 -27.43
N THR A 97 -2.98 -6.51 -26.44
CA THR A 97 -1.90 -5.49 -26.51
C THR A 97 -0.61 -5.88 -25.78
N CYS A 98 -0.64 -6.90 -24.92
CA CYS A 98 0.54 -7.43 -24.24
C CYS A 98 1.14 -8.63 -24.97
N PRO A 99 2.46 -8.87 -24.83
CA PRO A 99 3.08 -10.12 -25.26
C PRO A 99 2.35 -11.36 -24.70
N ALA A 100 2.51 -12.48 -25.41
CA ALA A 100 2.08 -13.78 -24.90
C ALA A 100 2.81 -14.09 -23.59
N LEU A 101 2.12 -14.75 -22.66
CA LEU A 101 2.75 -15.17 -21.41
C LEU A 101 3.81 -16.23 -21.73
N PRO A 102 5.02 -16.10 -21.17
CA PRO A 102 6.09 -17.06 -21.42
C PRO A 102 5.76 -18.41 -20.78
N SER A 103 6.25 -19.48 -21.39
CA SER A 103 6.25 -20.82 -20.81
C SER A 103 7.63 -21.14 -20.22
N GLY A 104 7.67 -21.67 -19.00
CA GLY A 104 8.92 -22.12 -18.37
C GLY A 104 9.66 -21.02 -17.61
N LEU A 105 10.79 -21.40 -17.00
CA LEU A 105 11.52 -20.58 -16.03
C LEU A 105 12.48 -19.56 -16.64
N GLY A 106 12.87 -19.74 -17.91
CA GLY A 106 13.97 -18.96 -18.50
C GLY A 106 15.32 -19.29 -17.87
N PRO A 107 16.36 -18.46 -18.08
CA PRO A 107 17.68 -18.68 -17.50
C PRO A 107 17.68 -18.41 -15.99
N ALA A 108 18.39 -19.25 -15.23
CA ALA A 108 18.59 -19.04 -13.81
C ALA A 108 19.40 -17.76 -13.54
N ASN A 109 19.09 -17.09 -12.42
CA ASN A 109 19.76 -15.85 -12.01
C ASN A 109 20.22 -15.95 -10.55
N ALA A 110 21.52 -15.75 -10.33
CA ALA A 110 22.13 -15.75 -9.00
C ALA A 110 21.74 -14.54 -8.16
N ASN A 111 21.55 -13.38 -8.81
CA ASN A 111 21.07 -12.13 -8.21
C ASN A 111 19.55 -12.00 -8.41
N LEU A 112 18.93 -10.86 -8.09
CA LEU A 112 17.49 -10.75 -8.32
C LEU A 112 17.18 -10.59 -9.83
N PRO A 113 16.05 -11.12 -10.32
CA PRO A 113 15.63 -10.90 -11.70
C PRO A 113 15.34 -9.42 -12.02
N ASN A 114 15.65 -8.99 -13.25
CA ASN A 114 15.41 -7.61 -13.69
C ASN A 114 13.91 -7.39 -13.99
N PRO A 115 13.21 -6.49 -13.27
CA PRO A 115 11.80 -6.22 -13.54
C PRO A 115 11.58 -5.48 -14.87
N PHE A 116 12.60 -4.83 -15.44
CA PHE A 116 12.50 -3.99 -16.63
C PHE A 116 12.82 -4.74 -17.94
N VAL A 117 12.82 -6.06 -17.90
CA VAL A 117 12.99 -6.93 -19.07
C VAL A 117 11.94 -8.04 -18.99
N PHE A 118 11.18 -8.22 -20.07
CA PHE A 118 10.29 -9.37 -20.26
C PHE A 118 11.12 -10.65 -20.42
N GLN A 119 10.55 -11.81 -20.11
CA GLN A 119 11.26 -13.08 -20.27
C GLN A 119 11.67 -13.37 -21.72
N ASN A 120 10.94 -12.83 -22.70
CA ASN A 120 11.30 -12.91 -24.12
C ASN A 120 12.48 -11.98 -24.52
N GLY A 121 13.05 -11.22 -23.58
CA GLY A 121 14.16 -10.30 -23.80
C GLY A 121 13.76 -8.87 -24.16
N ALA A 122 12.48 -8.58 -24.38
CA ALA A 122 12.03 -7.21 -24.68
C ALA A 122 12.23 -6.30 -23.46
N ALA A 123 12.67 -5.07 -23.70
CA ALA A 123 12.80 -4.05 -22.66
C ALA A 123 11.43 -3.48 -22.26
N VAL A 124 11.30 -3.12 -20.98
CA VAL A 124 10.16 -2.35 -20.47
C VAL A 124 10.54 -0.88 -20.52
N THR A 125 9.93 -0.13 -21.43
CA THR A 125 10.31 1.27 -21.73
C THR A 125 9.21 2.27 -21.43
N THR A 126 7.95 1.83 -21.46
CA THR A 126 6.78 2.68 -21.20
C THR A 126 5.98 2.21 -19.99
N LYS A 127 5.10 3.09 -19.48
CA LYS A 127 4.13 2.71 -18.44
C LYS A 127 3.14 1.64 -18.90
N ALA A 128 2.87 1.54 -20.20
CA ALA A 128 2.03 0.48 -20.77
C ALA A 128 2.78 -0.86 -20.80
N ASP A 129 4.07 -0.84 -21.15
CA ASP A 129 4.92 -2.03 -21.07
C ASP A 129 4.97 -2.54 -19.63
N TRP A 130 5.05 -1.64 -18.65
CA TRP A 130 5.03 -2.00 -17.25
C TRP A 130 3.75 -2.74 -16.85
N ALA A 131 2.58 -2.27 -17.28
CA ALA A 131 1.32 -2.97 -17.02
C ALA A 131 1.31 -4.39 -17.64
N CYS A 132 1.86 -4.54 -18.85
CA CYS A 132 2.06 -5.87 -19.45
C CYS A 132 3.09 -6.72 -18.71
N ARG A 133 4.14 -6.09 -18.19
CA ARG A 133 5.17 -6.77 -17.39
C ARG A 133 4.59 -7.25 -16.07
N GLN A 134 3.74 -6.47 -15.41
CA GLN A 134 3.02 -6.90 -14.20
C GLN A 134 2.13 -8.11 -14.47
N ARG A 135 1.47 -8.16 -15.64
CA ARG A 135 0.71 -9.36 -16.06
C ARG A 135 1.61 -10.59 -16.18
N GLU A 136 2.79 -10.45 -16.79
CA GLU A 136 3.77 -11.55 -16.89
C GLU A 136 4.28 -11.98 -15.50
N ILE A 137 4.69 -11.03 -14.66
CA ILE A 137 5.18 -11.29 -13.30
C ILE A 137 4.11 -12.00 -12.46
N SER A 138 2.87 -11.51 -12.50
CA SER A 138 1.75 -12.10 -11.76
C SER A 138 1.51 -13.54 -12.21
N ALA A 139 1.53 -13.82 -13.52
CA ALA A 139 1.38 -15.17 -14.05
C ALA A 139 2.51 -16.12 -13.61
N GLN A 140 3.76 -15.65 -13.63
CA GLN A 140 4.91 -16.43 -13.17
C GLN A 140 4.81 -16.74 -11.66
N ILE A 141 4.54 -15.72 -10.83
CA ILE A 141 4.40 -15.88 -9.37
C ILE A 141 3.25 -16.84 -9.05
N GLN A 142 2.08 -16.70 -9.69
CA GLN A 142 0.97 -17.62 -9.50
C GLN A 142 1.29 -19.05 -9.93
N THR A 143 2.00 -19.21 -11.04
CA THR A 143 2.34 -20.54 -11.59
C THR A 143 3.32 -21.28 -10.69
N TYR A 144 4.37 -20.60 -10.23
CA TYR A 144 5.50 -21.25 -9.57
C TYR A 144 5.53 -21.12 -8.06
N GLU A 145 4.78 -20.17 -7.47
CA GLU A 145 4.82 -19.91 -6.03
C GLU A 145 3.45 -19.86 -5.36
N LEU A 146 2.56 -18.99 -5.80
CA LEU A 146 1.34 -18.66 -5.07
C LEU A 146 0.16 -19.59 -5.39
N GLY A 147 0.22 -20.32 -6.50
CA GLY A 147 -0.93 -21.00 -7.08
C GLY A 147 -1.89 -20.03 -7.77
N THR A 148 -2.87 -20.59 -8.47
CA THR A 148 -3.79 -19.83 -9.31
C THR A 148 -4.73 -18.98 -8.46
N LEU A 149 -4.89 -17.70 -8.79
CA LEU A 149 -6.00 -16.88 -8.29
C LEU A 149 -7.19 -17.03 -9.25
N PRO A 150 -8.33 -17.58 -8.82
CA PRO A 150 -9.52 -17.64 -9.67
C PRO A 150 -10.00 -16.24 -10.06
N GLY A 151 -10.70 -16.15 -11.19
CA GLY A 151 -11.38 -14.94 -11.61
C GLY A 151 -12.51 -14.53 -10.67
N LYS A 152 -13.23 -13.45 -11.02
CA LYS A 152 -14.42 -13.04 -10.25
C LYS A 152 -15.48 -14.15 -10.30
N PRO A 153 -16.04 -14.58 -9.15
CA PRO A 153 -17.12 -15.56 -9.09
C PRO A 153 -18.36 -15.15 -9.88
N GLN A 154 -19.22 -16.12 -10.22
CA GLN A 154 -20.51 -15.87 -10.86
C GLN A 154 -21.42 -14.92 -10.06
N SER A 155 -21.39 -14.98 -8.73
CA SER A 155 -22.18 -14.08 -7.88
C SER A 155 -21.45 -13.76 -6.57
N VAL A 156 -21.50 -12.49 -6.18
CA VAL A 156 -21.08 -11.99 -4.88
C VAL A 156 -22.13 -11.01 -4.36
N THR A 157 -22.68 -11.25 -3.17
CA THR A 157 -23.65 -10.36 -2.53
C THR A 157 -23.22 -10.03 -1.11
N GLY A 158 -23.61 -8.83 -0.65
CA GLY A 158 -23.37 -8.37 0.71
C GLY A 158 -24.67 -8.13 1.47
N SER A 159 -24.69 -8.48 2.76
CA SER A 159 -25.72 -8.05 3.69
C SER A 159 -25.08 -7.43 4.93
N TYR A 160 -25.54 -6.24 5.31
CA TYR A 160 -24.94 -5.46 6.40
C TYR A 160 -25.94 -5.27 7.53
N SER A 161 -25.56 -5.67 8.74
CA SER A 161 -26.37 -5.50 9.95
C SER A 161 -25.49 -5.25 11.17
N GLY A 162 -25.86 -4.25 11.97
CA GLY A 162 -25.04 -3.75 13.07
C GLY A 162 -23.68 -3.26 12.56
N ASN A 163 -22.62 -4.00 12.87
CA ASN A 163 -21.26 -3.77 12.40
C ASN A 163 -20.70 -4.94 11.58
N ARG A 164 -21.57 -5.87 11.13
CA ARG A 164 -21.15 -7.09 10.43
C ARG A 164 -21.58 -7.02 8.97
N LEU A 165 -20.62 -7.15 8.06
CA LEU A 165 -20.87 -7.37 6.63
C LEU A 165 -20.69 -8.85 6.34
N THR A 166 -21.78 -9.52 5.96
CA THR A 166 -21.78 -10.91 5.50
C THR A 166 -21.63 -10.92 3.98
N ILE A 167 -20.68 -11.70 3.49
CA ILE A 167 -20.34 -11.85 2.07
C ILE A 167 -20.75 -13.25 1.64
N ASN A 168 -21.70 -13.34 0.72
CA ASN A 168 -22.12 -14.60 0.11
C ASN A 168 -21.51 -14.70 -1.28
N VAL A 169 -20.93 -15.85 -1.60
CA VAL A 169 -20.26 -16.09 -2.88
C VAL A 169 -20.79 -17.38 -3.48
N SER A 170 -21.13 -17.35 -4.76
CA SER A 170 -21.50 -18.53 -5.54
C SER A 170 -20.67 -18.62 -6.80
N ASP A 171 -20.13 -19.80 -7.07
CA ASP A 171 -19.33 -20.10 -8.25
C ASP A 171 -19.36 -21.60 -8.54
N GLN A 172 -19.38 -21.98 -9.82
CA GLN A 172 -19.31 -23.39 -10.26
C GLN A 172 -20.33 -24.32 -9.56
N GLY A 173 -21.54 -23.81 -9.29
CA GLY A 173 -22.61 -24.56 -8.63
C GLY A 173 -22.41 -24.78 -7.12
N ARG A 174 -21.39 -24.17 -6.51
CA ARG A 174 -21.14 -24.18 -5.05
C ARG A 174 -21.33 -22.79 -4.48
N SER A 175 -21.64 -22.74 -3.18
CA SER A 175 -21.83 -21.47 -2.46
C SER A 175 -21.18 -21.52 -1.10
N ILE A 176 -20.62 -20.39 -0.69
CA ILE A 176 -20.06 -20.17 0.63
C ILE A 176 -20.54 -18.83 1.19
N SER A 177 -20.39 -18.66 2.50
CA SER A 177 -20.57 -17.38 3.17
C SER A 177 -19.48 -17.21 4.22
N PHE A 178 -18.98 -15.99 4.35
CA PHE A 178 -18.09 -15.55 5.43
C PHE A 178 -18.40 -14.10 5.75
N ALA A 179 -17.88 -13.56 6.85
CA ALA A 179 -18.19 -12.20 7.25
C ALA A 179 -16.98 -11.45 7.80
N VAL A 180 -17.08 -10.13 7.74
CA VAL A 180 -16.13 -9.21 8.38
C VAL A 180 -16.86 -8.32 9.38
N THR A 181 -16.12 -7.91 10.41
CA THR A 181 -16.59 -6.91 11.37
C THR A 181 -16.00 -5.56 10.99
N ILE A 182 -16.82 -4.52 10.97
CA ILE A 182 -16.46 -3.17 10.54
C ILE A 182 -16.64 -2.21 11.70
N ASN A 183 -15.54 -1.77 12.30
CA ASN A 183 -15.55 -0.67 13.25
C ASN A 183 -15.26 0.63 12.50
N LYS A 184 -16.18 1.59 12.50
CA LYS A 184 -16.07 2.81 11.69
C LYS A 184 -16.62 4.04 12.41
N PRO A 185 -16.11 5.24 12.12
CA PRO A 185 -16.77 6.48 12.50
C PRO A 185 -18.14 6.61 11.83
N SER A 186 -18.98 7.51 12.35
CA SER A 186 -20.22 7.90 11.71
C SER A 186 -19.95 8.57 10.36
N GLY A 187 -20.92 8.47 9.44
CA GLY A 187 -20.85 9.05 8.11
C GLY A 187 -20.79 8.03 6.98
N THR A 188 -20.70 8.58 5.77
CA THR A 188 -20.59 7.87 4.49
C THR A 188 -19.24 8.19 3.85
N ASN A 189 -18.85 7.39 2.84
CA ASN A 189 -17.56 7.52 2.15
C ASN A 189 -16.32 7.41 3.06
N VAL A 190 -16.44 6.68 4.16
CA VAL A 190 -15.37 6.49 5.13
C VAL A 190 -14.25 5.62 4.51
N PRO A 191 -12.97 6.04 4.52
CA PRO A 191 -11.88 5.16 4.11
C PRO A 191 -11.71 4.03 5.13
N ALA A 192 -11.15 2.90 4.70
CA ALA A 192 -10.99 1.73 5.57
C ALA A 192 -9.63 1.07 5.44
N ILE A 193 -9.25 0.29 6.44
CA ILE A 193 -8.15 -0.65 6.39
C ILE A 193 -8.71 -2.04 6.70
N ILE A 194 -8.50 -2.99 5.78
CA ILE A 194 -8.75 -4.40 6.02
C ILE A 194 -7.58 -4.96 6.83
N ALA A 195 -7.85 -5.42 8.04
CA ALA A 195 -6.88 -6.02 8.94
C ALA A 195 -7.05 -7.54 8.98
N TYR A 196 -6.02 -8.27 8.54
CA TYR A 196 -5.98 -9.73 8.58
C TYR A 196 -5.88 -10.21 10.03
N GLY A 197 -6.90 -10.93 10.50
CA GLY A 197 -7.06 -11.35 11.88
C GLY A 197 -7.38 -10.18 12.81
N ALA A 198 -6.40 -9.30 13.04
CA ALA A 198 -6.53 -8.07 13.81
C ALA A 198 -5.51 -7.03 13.34
N ALA A 199 -5.78 -5.75 13.60
CA ALA A 199 -4.82 -4.68 13.34
C ALA A 199 -3.76 -4.65 14.46
N SER A 200 -2.48 -4.66 14.07
CA SER A 200 -1.32 -4.49 14.95
C SER A 200 -0.62 -3.14 14.77
N ILE A 201 -1.19 -2.29 13.92
CA ILE A 201 -0.79 -0.90 13.68
C ILE A 201 -1.88 0.05 14.21
N PRO A 202 -1.53 1.28 14.64
CA PRO A 202 -2.52 2.27 15.00
C PRO A 202 -3.31 2.72 13.77
N VAL A 203 -4.63 2.60 13.82
CA VAL A 203 -5.56 3.12 12.81
C VAL A 203 -6.18 4.41 13.34
N PRO A 204 -6.07 5.56 12.63
CA PRO A 204 -6.60 6.83 13.11
C PRO A 204 -8.14 6.83 13.08
N ALA A 205 -8.77 7.63 13.95
CA ALA A 205 -10.22 7.65 14.16
C ALA A 205 -11.06 7.94 12.90
N GLY A 206 -10.50 8.61 11.90
CA GLY A 206 -11.16 8.90 10.62
C GLY A 206 -11.16 7.74 9.62
N VAL A 207 -10.56 6.60 9.96
CA VAL A 207 -10.42 5.41 9.11
C VAL A 207 -11.10 4.23 9.78
N ALA A 208 -11.94 3.51 9.04
CA ALA A 208 -12.57 2.30 9.53
C ALA A 208 -11.59 1.13 9.59
N THR A 209 -11.77 0.23 10.55
CA THR A 209 -11.08 -1.05 10.61
C THR A 209 -12.04 -2.16 10.21
N ILE A 210 -11.70 -2.89 9.15
CA ILE A 210 -12.42 -4.08 8.69
C ILE A 210 -11.63 -5.31 9.14
N THR A 211 -12.11 -5.98 10.17
CA THR A 211 -11.48 -7.20 10.70
C THR A 211 -11.83 -8.39 9.83
N TYR A 212 -10.82 -8.95 9.15
CA TYR A 212 -10.96 -10.07 8.23
C TYR A 212 -10.42 -11.36 8.85
N ASN A 213 -11.31 -12.32 9.13
CA ASN A 213 -10.93 -13.65 9.59
C ASN A 213 -10.40 -14.51 8.43
N ASN A 214 -9.13 -14.34 8.10
CA ASN A 214 -8.49 -15.07 7.02
C ASN A 214 -8.40 -16.59 7.28
N ASP A 215 -8.36 -17.03 8.55
CA ASP A 215 -8.29 -18.45 8.92
C ASP A 215 -9.56 -19.24 8.52
N GLU A 216 -10.72 -18.58 8.45
CA GLU A 216 -11.96 -19.18 7.95
C GLU A 216 -11.91 -19.39 6.42
N VAL A 217 -11.31 -18.46 5.69
CA VAL A 217 -11.21 -18.52 4.23
C VAL A 217 -10.19 -19.55 3.78
N ALA A 218 -9.02 -19.58 4.43
CA ALA A 218 -8.02 -20.63 4.27
C ALA A 218 -7.24 -20.82 5.57
N GLN A 219 -7.20 -22.07 6.03
CA GLN A 219 -6.56 -22.45 7.28
C GLN A 219 -5.03 -22.33 7.22
N GLN A 220 -4.40 -22.13 8.38
CA GLN A 220 -2.95 -22.06 8.54
C GLN A 220 -2.46 -22.61 9.89
N GLN A 221 -3.03 -23.71 10.36
CA GLN A 221 -2.59 -24.37 11.61
C GLN A 221 -1.39 -25.30 11.40
N GLY A 222 -0.85 -25.38 10.18
CA GLY A 222 0.30 -26.21 9.81
C GLY A 222 0.07 -26.93 8.48
N GLY A 223 0.93 -27.88 8.13
CA GLY A 223 0.84 -28.63 6.85
C GLY A 223 -0.52 -29.32 6.61
N SER A 224 -1.20 -29.77 7.68
CA SER A 224 -2.52 -30.41 7.62
C SER A 224 -3.68 -29.45 7.25
N SER A 225 -3.41 -28.15 7.15
CA SER A 225 -4.37 -27.12 6.74
C SER A 225 -4.53 -27.00 5.23
N ARG A 226 -3.72 -27.73 4.44
CA ARG A 226 -3.70 -27.62 2.98
C ARG A 226 -5.09 -27.92 2.42
N GLY A 227 -5.62 -27.00 1.62
CA GLY A 227 -6.89 -27.21 0.94
C GLY A 227 -8.12 -27.13 1.86
N ARG A 228 -8.00 -26.48 3.03
CA ARG A 228 -9.08 -26.38 4.02
C ARG A 228 -9.49 -24.92 4.28
N GLY A 229 -10.79 -24.65 4.29
CA GLY A 229 -11.37 -23.32 4.47
C GLY A 229 -12.35 -22.97 3.35
N LYS A 230 -13.12 -21.89 3.52
CA LYS A 230 -14.23 -21.53 2.63
C LYS A 230 -13.80 -21.41 1.16
N PHE A 231 -12.60 -20.90 0.88
CA PHE A 231 -12.10 -20.83 -0.48
C PHE A 231 -12.07 -22.22 -1.15
N TYR A 232 -11.61 -23.23 -0.42
CA TYR A 232 -11.47 -24.60 -0.92
C TYR A 232 -12.80 -25.37 -0.88
N ASP A 233 -13.74 -24.98 -0.02
CA ASP A 233 -15.13 -25.48 -0.10
C ASP A 233 -15.78 -25.07 -1.44
N LEU A 234 -15.39 -23.90 -1.98
CA LEU A 234 -15.88 -23.38 -3.26
C LEU A 234 -15.12 -23.98 -4.47
N TYR A 235 -13.79 -23.98 -4.42
CA TYR A 235 -12.93 -24.33 -5.57
C TYR A 235 -12.32 -25.75 -5.52
N GLY A 236 -12.58 -26.50 -4.46
CA GLY A 236 -12.03 -27.83 -4.22
C GLY A 236 -10.74 -27.83 -3.40
N SER A 237 -10.56 -28.86 -2.58
CA SER A 237 -9.40 -29.03 -1.69
C SER A 237 -8.07 -29.24 -2.42
N SER A 238 -8.10 -29.68 -3.68
CA SER A 238 -6.92 -29.86 -4.54
C SER A 238 -6.55 -28.64 -5.37
N HIS A 239 -7.25 -27.51 -5.18
CA HIS A 239 -6.95 -26.27 -5.90
C HIS A 239 -5.50 -25.83 -5.65
N SER A 240 -4.83 -25.28 -6.69
CA SER A 240 -3.39 -24.97 -6.64
C SER A 240 -3.03 -23.82 -5.70
N ALA A 241 -3.98 -22.93 -5.42
CA ALA A 241 -3.82 -21.76 -4.55
C ALA A 241 -3.22 -22.13 -3.17
N GLY A 242 -2.21 -21.37 -2.77
CA GLY A 242 -1.79 -21.26 -1.38
C GLY A 242 -2.82 -20.50 -0.53
N ALA A 243 -2.70 -20.61 0.79
CA ALA A 243 -3.55 -19.85 1.70
C ALA A 243 -3.42 -18.33 1.50
N LEU A 244 -2.24 -17.80 1.15
CA LEU A 244 -2.06 -16.37 0.86
C LEU A 244 -2.93 -15.91 -0.33
N THR A 245 -2.97 -16.71 -1.39
CA THR A 245 -3.79 -16.46 -2.59
C THR A 245 -5.28 -16.56 -2.27
N ALA A 246 -5.68 -17.57 -1.50
CA ALA A 246 -7.05 -17.72 -1.03
C ALA A 246 -7.49 -16.54 -0.16
N TRP A 247 -6.61 -16.00 0.67
CA TRP A 247 -6.92 -14.82 1.47
C TRP A 247 -7.03 -13.55 0.63
N ALA A 248 -6.15 -13.36 -0.35
CA ALA A 248 -6.24 -12.25 -1.31
C ALA A 248 -7.53 -12.33 -2.13
N TRP A 249 -7.96 -13.53 -2.52
CA TRP A 249 -9.28 -13.75 -3.11
C TRP A 249 -10.39 -13.28 -2.17
N GLY A 250 -10.33 -13.61 -0.87
CA GLY A 250 -11.32 -13.15 0.11
C GLY A 250 -11.35 -11.62 0.27
N VAL A 251 -10.20 -10.94 0.23
CA VAL A 251 -10.12 -9.46 0.18
C VAL A 251 -10.86 -8.91 -1.04
N ALA A 252 -10.64 -9.51 -2.21
CA ALA A 252 -11.33 -9.11 -3.43
C ALA A 252 -12.85 -9.26 -3.31
N ARG A 253 -13.34 -10.29 -2.61
CA ARG A 253 -14.78 -10.50 -2.33
C ARG A 253 -15.32 -9.52 -1.28
N ILE A 254 -14.52 -9.11 -0.29
CA ILE A 254 -14.88 -8.04 0.65
C ILE A 254 -15.12 -6.74 -0.12
N LEU A 255 -14.22 -6.37 -1.04
CA LEU A 255 -14.38 -5.17 -1.88
C LEU A 255 -15.61 -5.27 -2.79
N ASP A 256 -15.84 -6.43 -3.42
CA ASP A 256 -17.07 -6.67 -4.20
C ASP A 256 -18.34 -6.45 -3.34
N ALA A 257 -18.35 -6.93 -2.10
CA ALA A 257 -19.49 -6.76 -1.20
C ALA A 257 -19.67 -5.33 -0.68
N LEU A 258 -18.58 -4.59 -0.46
CA LEU A 258 -18.62 -3.16 -0.10
C LEU A 258 -19.21 -2.32 -1.24
N GLU A 259 -18.80 -2.59 -2.48
CA GLU A 259 -19.35 -1.96 -3.69
C GLU A 259 -20.84 -2.28 -3.87
N ALA A 260 -21.24 -3.54 -3.61
CA ALA A 260 -22.63 -3.99 -3.71
C ALA A 260 -23.53 -3.53 -2.54
N THR A 261 -22.95 -3.04 -1.43
CA THR A 261 -23.69 -2.67 -0.21
C THR A 261 -23.39 -1.23 0.24
N PRO A 262 -23.82 -0.19 -0.51
CA PRO A 262 -23.49 1.21 -0.20
C PRO A 262 -23.89 1.66 1.23
N ALA A 263 -24.90 1.01 1.81
CA ALA A 263 -25.37 1.27 3.18
C ALA A 263 -24.29 1.04 4.26
N VAL A 264 -23.22 0.28 3.95
CA VAL A 264 -22.07 0.13 4.84
C VAL A 264 -21.35 1.49 5.04
N GLY A 265 -21.37 2.36 4.04
CA GLY A 265 -20.78 3.71 4.10
C GLY A 265 -19.24 3.75 4.02
N ILE A 266 -18.60 2.67 3.57
CA ILE A 266 -17.16 2.64 3.27
C ILE A 266 -16.93 3.00 1.80
N ASN A 267 -15.91 3.80 1.53
CA ASN A 267 -15.45 4.06 0.17
C ASN A 267 -14.47 2.97 -0.29
N ALA A 268 -14.93 2.06 -1.16
CA ALA A 268 -14.11 0.96 -1.68
C ALA A 268 -12.86 1.41 -2.45
N ALA A 269 -12.85 2.63 -3.01
CA ALA A 269 -11.68 3.21 -3.68
C ALA A 269 -10.61 3.75 -2.70
N ARG A 270 -10.92 3.79 -1.39
CA ARG A 270 -10.02 4.25 -0.33
C ARG A 270 -9.86 3.18 0.74
N VAL A 271 -9.55 1.96 0.30
CA VAL A 271 -9.32 0.80 1.17
C VAL A 271 -7.84 0.43 1.17
N GLY A 272 -7.24 0.38 2.35
CA GLY A 272 -5.94 -0.21 2.59
C GLY A 272 -6.03 -1.65 3.11
N VAL A 273 -4.90 -2.35 3.16
CA VAL A 273 -4.79 -3.70 3.73
C VAL A 273 -3.57 -3.81 4.65
N THR A 274 -3.73 -4.49 5.78
CA THR A 274 -2.65 -4.71 6.75
C THR A 274 -2.75 -6.06 7.45
N GLY A 275 -1.64 -6.43 8.09
CA GLY A 275 -1.48 -7.59 8.94
C GLY A 275 -0.03 -7.67 9.40
N CYS A 276 0.21 -8.43 10.47
CA CYS A 276 1.56 -8.69 10.97
C CYS A 276 2.00 -10.13 10.79
N SER A 277 3.31 -10.37 10.59
CA SER A 277 3.89 -11.71 10.53
C SER A 277 3.28 -12.51 9.37
N ARG A 278 2.76 -13.72 9.62
CA ARG A 278 1.97 -14.51 8.65
C ARG A 278 0.84 -13.73 7.99
N ASN A 279 0.16 -12.85 8.73
CA ASN A 279 -0.90 -12.00 8.20
C ASN A 279 -0.32 -10.80 7.42
N GLY A 280 0.93 -10.39 7.71
CA GLY A 280 1.68 -9.42 6.90
C GLY A 280 2.07 -9.98 5.54
N LYS A 281 2.43 -11.27 5.46
CA LYS A 281 2.59 -11.99 4.17
C LYS A 281 1.29 -11.93 3.37
N GLY A 282 0.16 -12.19 4.04
CA GLY A 282 -1.19 -12.09 3.46
C GLY A 282 -1.52 -10.70 2.93
N ALA A 283 -1.22 -9.65 3.70
CA ALA A 283 -1.42 -8.26 3.29
C ALA A 283 -0.57 -7.88 2.07
N MET A 284 0.69 -8.32 2.01
CA MET A 284 1.57 -8.11 0.84
C MET A 284 0.97 -8.76 -0.42
N VAL A 285 0.57 -10.05 -0.33
CA VAL A 285 -0.02 -10.77 -1.45
C VAL A 285 -1.37 -10.17 -1.88
N ALA A 286 -2.20 -9.73 -0.93
CA ALA A 286 -3.45 -9.03 -1.25
C ALA A 286 -3.19 -7.71 -1.98
N GLY A 287 -2.26 -6.90 -1.50
CA GLY A 287 -1.84 -5.68 -2.18
C GLY A 287 -1.37 -5.94 -3.60
N ALA A 288 -0.61 -7.02 -3.81
CA ALA A 288 -0.08 -7.41 -5.11
C ALA A 288 -1.16 -7.91 -6.10
N LEU A 289 -2.10 -8.73 -5.62
CA LEU A 289 -3.08 -9.43 -6.48
C LEU A 289 -4.43 -8.71 -6.61
N GLU A 290 -4.76 -7.77 -5.72
CA GLU A 290 -6.00 -6.99 -5.76
C GLU A 290 -5.70 -5.52 -6.12
N PRO A 291 -5.93 -5.12 -7.39
CA PRO A 291 -5.60 -3.77 -7.86
C PRO A 291 -6.45 -2.65 -7.24
N ARG A 292 -7.58 -2.96 -6.59
CA ARG A 292 -8.43 -1.97 -5.90
C ARG A 292 -7.89 -1.55 -4.54
N ILE A 293 -6.90 -2.24 -3.97
CA ILE A 293 -6.26 -1.80 -2.71
C ILE A 293 -5.43 -0.54 -2.97
N ALA A 294 -5.79 0.55 -2.29
CA ALA A 294 -5.14 1.86 -2.42
C ALA A 294 -3.82 1.95 -1.66
N LEU A 295 -3.72 1.29 -0.50
CA LEU A 295 -2.56 1.34 0.39
C LEU A 295 -2.27 -0.04 1.01
N THR A 296 -1.07 -0.57 0.78
CA THR A 296 -0.63 -1.86 1.33
C THR A 296 0.32 -1.63 2.50
N LEU A 297 0.03 -2.21 3.66
CA LEU A 297 0.72 -1.98 4.93
C LEU A 297 1.16 -3.32 5.56
N PRO A 298 2.09 -4.08 4.96
CA PRO A 298 2.60 -5.29 5.57
C PRO A 298 3.54 -4.94 6.74
N GLN A 299 3.27 -5.51 7.91
CA GLN A 299 4.10 -5.36 9.11
C GLN A 299 4.84 -6.68 9.38
N GLU A 300 6.15 -6.60 9.55
CA GLU A 300 7.03 -7.69 10.00
C GLU A 300 6.76 -9.01 9.27
N SER A 301 6.57 -8.93 7.95
CA SER A 301 6.11 -10.04 7.12
C SER A 301 7.23 -11.05 6.83
N GLY A 302 8.48 -10.57 6.75
CA GLY A 302 9.66 -11.39 6.50
C GLY A 302 9.55 -12.27 5.24
N ALA A 303 10.05 -13.51 5.33
CA ALA A 303 10.01 -14.52 4.28
C ALA A 303 8.58 -14.79 3.75
N GLY A 304 8.38 -14.82 2.44
CA GLY A 304 7.03 -14.96 1.85
C GLY A 304 6.21 -13.66 1.86
N GLY A 305 6.79 -12.55 2.32
CA GLY A 305 6.24 -11.21 2.26
C GLY A 305 7.25 -10.23 1.68
N SER A 306 7.89 -9.44 2.54
CA SER A 306 8.86 -8.40 2.17
C SER A 306 10.28 -8.90 1.91
N ALA A 307 10.63 -10.14 2.29
CA ALA A 307 11.97 -10.70 2.05
C ALA A 307 12.06 -11.40 0.69
N CYS A 308 13.18 -11.22 0.01
CA CYS A 308 13.49 -11.96 -1.22
C CYS A 308 14.12 -13.31 -0.88
N TRP A 309 13.69 -14.36 -1.57
CA TRP A 309 14.15 -15.73 -1.35
C TRP A 309 15.66 -15.87 -1.55
N ARG A 310 16.19 -15.30 -2.63
CA ARG A 310 17.63 -15.38 -2.92
C ARG A 310 18.50 -14.73 -1.85
N ILE A 311 18.04 -13.61 -1.29
CA ILE A 311 18.78 -12.89 -0.25
C ILE A 311 18.64 -13.61 1.09
N ALA A 312 17.48 -14.21 1.40
CA ALA A 312 17.31 -15.06 2.57
C ALA A 312 18.25 -16.29 2.52
N ASP A 313 18.37 -16.94 1.36
CA ASP A 313 19.32 -18.06 1.16
C ASP A 313 20.77 -17.61 1.33
N TRP A 314 21.15 -16.46 0.75
CA TRP A 314 22.48 -15.89 0.97
C TRP A 314 22.73 -15.56 2.44
N GLN A 315 21.76 -14.94 3.10
CA GLN A 315 21.84 -14.57 4.51
C GLN A 315 22.01 -15.83 5.38
N LYS A 316 21.28 -16.91 5.08
CA LYS A 316 21.44 -18.22 5.73
C LYS A 316 22.81 -18.84 5.50
N GLN A 317 23.32 -18.79 4.26
CA GLN A 317 24.66 -19.29 3.90
C GLN A 317 25.78 -18.52 4.63
N ASN A 318 25.53 -17.28 5.03
CA ASN A 318 26.44 -16.47 5.84
C ASN A 318 26.22 -16.64 7.36
N GLY A 319 25.60 -17.76 7.78
CA GLY A 319 25.52 -18.18 9.18
C GLY A 319 24.37 -17.57 9.98
N GLN A 320 23.47 -16.81 9.36
CA GLN A 320 22.36 -16.14 10.05
C GLN A 320 21.12 -17.03 10.16
N ASN A 321 20.34 -16.87 11.23
CA ASN A 321 19.12 -17.63 11.49
C ASN A 321 17.88 -16.97 10.85
N VAL A 322 17.83 -16.97 9.53
CA VAL A 322 16.72 -16.45 8.72
C VAL A 322 15.80 -17.57 8.22
N GLN A 323 14.50 -17.31 8.13
CA GLN A 323 13.53 -18.17 7.45
C GLN A 323 13.77 -18.19 5.94
N THR A 324 13.98 -19.38 5.37
CA THR A 324 14.20 -19.58 3.92
C THR A 324 12.98 -20.18 3.23
N ALA A 325 13.02 -20.28 1.90
CA ALA A 325 11.98 -20.94 1.11
C ALA A 325 11.77 -22.41 1.52
N SER A 326 12.85 -23.16 1.76
CA SER A 326 12.76 -24.57 2.19
C SER A 326 12.16 -24.74 3.57
N GLN A 327 12.35 -23.76 4.45
CA GLN A 327 11.86 -23.81 5.82
C GLN A 327 10.37 -23.41 5.89
N ILE A 328 9.97 -22.33 5.22
CA ILE A 328 8.61 -21.80 5.26
C ILE A 328 7.55 -22.78 4.71
N VAL A 329 7.88 -23.58 3.68
CA VAL A 329 6.94 -24.57 3.11
C VAL A 329 6.71 -25.78 4.01
N GLY A 330 7.62 -26.04 4.96
CA GLY A 330 7.45 -27.08 5.97
C GLY A 330 6.59 -26.62 7.16
N GLU A 331 6.52 -25.32 7.43
CA GLU A 331 5.74 -24.78 8.54
C GLU A 331 4.24 -24.77 8.26
N ASN A 332 3.86 -24.35 7.04
CA ASN A 332 2.48 -24.01 6.77
C ASN A 332 2.13 -24.07 5.28
N VAL A 333 0.88 -23.70 4.96
CA VAL A 333 0.27 -23.87 3.64
C VAL A 333 0.09 -22.55 2.89
N TRP A 334 0.88 -21.55 3.25
CA TRP A 334 0.80 -20.18 2.73
C TRP A 334 0.99 -20.11 1.21
N LEU A 335 1.96 -20.86 0.68
CA LEU A 335 2.32 -20.87 -0.74
C LEU A 335 1.62 -22.03 -1.48
N GLY A 336 1.55 -21.97 -2.80
CA GLY A 336 1.08 -23.07 -3.65
C GLY A 336 2.05 -24.24 -3.64
N THR A 337 1.55 -25.46 -3.89
CA THR A 337 2.38 -26.69 -3.80
C THR A 337 3.46 -26.77 -4.88
N ALA A 338 3.28 -26.09 -6.01
CA ALA A 338 4.29 -25.98 -7.07
C ALA A 338 5.61 -25.36 -6.56
N PHE A 339 5.54 -24.50 -5.54
CA PHE A 339 6.72 -23.87 -4.95
C PHE A 339 7.70 -24.87 -4.35
N ASN A 340 7.19 -26.01 -3.86
CA ASN A 340 8.01 -27.05 -3.22
C ASN A 340 9.13 -27.56 -4.14
N THR A 341 8.91 -27.53 -5.46
CA THR A 341 9.91 -27.93 -6.47
C THR A 341 11.13 -26.99 -6.51
N TYR A 342 10.98 -25.73 -6.09
CA TYR A 342 11.99 -24.69 -6.27
C TYR A 342 12.68 -24.26 -4.97
N THR A 343 12.24 -24.75 -3.82
CA THR A 343 12.73 -24.28 -2.51
C THR A 343 14.20 -24.60 -2.23
N SER A 344 14.77 -25.57 -2.93
CA SER A 344 16.21 -25.89 -2.89
C SER A 344 17.04 -25.10 -3.89
N ASN A 345 16.39 -24.44 -4.88
CA ASN A 345 17.05 -23.65 -5.91
C ASN A 345 16.16 -22.49 -6.38
N VAL A 346 15.95 -21.51 -5.51
CA VAL A 346 15.13 -20.32 -5.82
C VAL A 346 15.73 -19.46 -6.93
N ARG A 347 17.01 -19.64 -7.26
CA ARG A 347 17.69 -18.98 -8.38
C ARG A 347 17.11 -19.34 -9.74
N ALA A 348 16.44 -20.51 -9.85
CA ALA A 348 15.77 -20.94 -11.06
C ALA A 348 14.48 -20.17 -11.34
N LEU A 349 13.87 -19.50 -10.35
CA LEU A 349 12.60 -18.79 -10.55
C LEU A 349 12.81 -17.50 -11.37
N PRO A 350 11.94 -17.15 -12.34
CA PRO A 350 12.06 -15.93 -13.13
C PRO A 350 11.71 -14.64 -12.37
N PHE A 351 11.38 -14.74 -11.07
CA PHE A 351 11.02 -13.65 -10.20
C PHE A 351 11.65 -13.81 -8.82
N ASP A 352 11.51 -12.76 -8.00
CA ASP A 352 11.65 -12.80 -6.55
C ASP A 352 10.67 -11.77 -5.93
N HIS A 353 10.59 -11.67 -4.61
CA HIS A 353 9.57 -10.87 -3.93
C HIS A 353 9.68 -9.35 -4.15
N HIS A 354 10.79 -8.84 -4.68
CA HIS A 354 10.86 -7.45 -5.12
C HIS A 354 9.88 -7.19 -6.27
N MET A 355 9.68 -8.20 -7.13
CA MET A 355 8.70 -8.16 -8.22
C MET A 355 7.28 -8.43 -7.74
N LEU A 356 7.09 -9.21 -6.66
CA LEU A 356 5.78 -9.32 -5.98
C LEU A 356 5.33 -7.93 -5.48
N ALA A 357 6.23 -7.21 -4.78
CA ALA A 357 5.97 -5.82 -4.40
C ALA A 357 5.74 -4.94 -5.64
N GLY A 358 6.49 -5.15 -6.72
CA GLY A 358 6.28 -4.46 -8.00
C GLY A 358 4.86 -4.58 -8.58
N LEU A 359 4.08 -5.63 -8.26
CA LEU A 359 2.67 -5.73 -8.65
C LEU A 359 1.77 -4.68 -7.95
N VAL A 360 2.24 -4.10 -6.85
CA VAL A 360 1.58 -2.97 -6.18
C VAL A 360 1.81 -1.67 -6.94
N ALA A 361 2.97 -1.48 -7.54
CA ALA A 361 3.34 -0.22 -8.19
C ALA A 361 2.37 0.16 -9.34
N PRO A 362 1.96 1.44 -9.47
CA PRO A 362 2.38 2.61 -8.71
C PRO A 362 1.52 2.88 -7.45
N ARG A 363 0.64 1.96 -7.02
CA ARG A 363 -0.16 2.14 -5.79
C ARG A 363 0.75 2.19 -4.57
N ALA A 364 0.20 2.65 -3.45
CA ALA A 364 0.99 2.91 -2.27
C ALA A 364 1.34 1.63 -1.51
N LEU A 365 2.62 1.51 -1.14
CA LEU A 365 3.16 0.44 -0.32
C LEU A 365 4.03 1.05 0.78
N TYR A 366 3.72 0.73 2.03
CA TYR A 366 4.59 1.03 3.16
C TYR A 366 4.88 -0.21 3.99
N VAL A 367 6.10 -0.70 3.87
CA VAL A 367 6.59 -1.91 4.55
C VAL A 367 7.26 -1.52 5.87
N MET A 368 6.80 -2.11 6.96
CA MET A 368 7.34 -1.91 8.31
C MET A 368 8.00 -3.21 8.77
N GLU A 369 9.30 -3.20 9.01
CA GLU A 369 10.06 -4.38 9.45
C GLU A 369 10.79 -4.14 10.77
N ASN A 370 11.20 -5.24 11.41
CA ASN A 370 11.84 -5.23 12.72
C ASN A 370 13.31 -5.66 12.61
N SER A 371 14.24 -4.79 13.00
CA SER A 371 15.70 -5.06 12.92
C SER A 371 16.22 -6.02 13.99
N ASP A 372 15.42 -6.29 15.02
CA ASP A 372 15.79 -7.18 16.13
C ASP A 372 15.42 -8.64 15.83
N MET A 373 14.57 -8.88 14.82
CA MET A 373 14.04 -10.20 14.49
C MET A 373 14.82 -10.83 13.35
N GLU A 374 15.87 -11.60 13.67
CA GLU A 374 16.71 -12.28 12.67
C GLU A 374 15.91 -13.19 11.75
N TRP A 375 14.93 -13.90 12.31
CA TRP A 375 14.07 -14.84 11.60
C TRP A 375 13.34 -14.22 10.40
N LEU A 376 12.96 -12.94 10.49
CA LEU A 376 12.30 -12.22 9.40
C LEU A 376 13.24 -11.97 8.22
N GLY A 377 14.56 -12.07 8.43
CA GLY A 377 15.58 -11.78 7.45
C GLY A 377 15.81 -10.28 7.29
N TRP A 378 16.44 -9.64 8.28
CA TRP A 378 16.66 -8.19 8.24
C TRP A 378 17.34 -7.71 6.95
N THR A 379 18.31 -8.47 6.41
CA THR A 379 18.99 -8.13 5.14
C THR A 379 18.15 -8.53 3.95
N ALA A 380 17.47 -9.69 4.03
CA ALA A 380 16.57 -10.16 2.99
C ALA A 380 15.42 -9.18 2.72
N THR A 381 14.82 -8.58 3.75
CA THR A 381 13.77 -7.58 3.59
C THR A 381 14.32 -6.23 3.10
N TYR A 382 15.43 -5.75 3.66
CA TYR A 382 16.06 -4.49 3.25
C TYR A 382 16.47 -4.51 1.79
N GLY A 383 17.20 -5.56 1.38
CA GLY A 383 17.67 -5.71 0.01
C GLY A 383 16.52 -5.89 -0.98
N CYS A 384 15.52 -6.68 -0.61
CA CYS A 384 14.37 -6.93 -1.48
C CYS A 384 13.53 -5.68 -1.71
N MET A 385 13.21 -4.94 -0.65
CA MET A 385 12.42 -3.72 -0.75
C MET A 385 13.23 -2.55 -1.34
N GLY A 386 14.55 -2.53 -1.17
CA GLY A 386 15.43 -1.62 -1.89
C GLY A 386 15.45 -1.89 -3.40
N ALA A 387 15.45 -3.16 -3.81
CA ALA A 387 15.27 -3.53 -5.20
C ALA A 387 13.86 -3.19 -5.70
N ALA A 388 12.83 -3.38 -4.87
CA ALA A 388 11.44 -3.06 -5.21
C ALA A 388 11.22 -1.56 -5.46
N ARG A 389 11.83 -0.71 -4.62
CA ARG A 389 11.79 0.76 -4.71
C ARG A 389 12.14 1.27 -6.11
N LYS A 390 13.07 0.61 -6.81
CA LYS A 390 13.47 0.95 -8.18
C LYS A 390 12.29 0.90 -9.18
N GLN A 391 11.26 0.07 -8.95
CA GLN A 391 10.07 0.05 -9.82
C GLN A 391 9.20 1.31 -9.64
N TRP A 392 9.07 1.82 -8.42
CA TRP A 392 8.38 3.10 -8.18
C TRP A 392 9.20 4.28 -8.72
N GLU A 393 10.53 4.24 -8.63
CA GLU A 393 11.43 5.19 -9.30
C GLU A 393 11.19 5.21 -10.80
N ALA A 394 11.19 4.05 -11.45
CA ALA A 394 10.96 3.95 -12.89
C ALA A 394 9.61 4.54 -13.33
N LEU A 395 8.58 4.43 -12.49
CA LEU A 395 7.24 4.95 -12.77
C LEU A 395 7.06 6.43 -12.43
N GLY A 396 8.06 7.07 -11.81
CA GLY A 396 7.97 8.44 -11.29
C GLY A 396 7.01 8.54 -10.09
N ALA A 397 6.96 7.51 -9.25
CA ALA A 397 6.02 7.35 -8.14
C ALA A 397 6.72 7.04 -6.80
N LEU A 398 7.97 7.49 -6.60
CA LEU A 398 8.75 7.22 -5.39
C LEU A 398 8.08 7.66 -4.09
N ASP A 399 7.19 8.65 -4.13
CA ASP A 399 6.43 9.09 -2.96
C ASP A 399 5.27 8.16 -2.60
N ASN A 400 5.08 7.07 -3.33
CA ASN A 400 4.12 6.01 -3.02
C ASN A 400 4.81 4.78 -2.40
N PHE A 401 6.12 4.83 -2.17
CA PHE A 401 6.90 3.72 -1.65
C PHE A 401 7.62 4.07 -0.35
N GLY A 402 7.40 3.22 0.66
CA GLY A 402 8.06 3.31 1.95
C GLY A 402 8.59 1.95 2.41
N TYR A 403 9.80 1.95 2.95
CA TYR A 403 10.36 0.85 3.74
C TYR A 403 11.04 1.39 4.98
N SER A 404 10.68 0.87 6.14
CA SER A 404 11.23 1.27 7.43
C SER A 404 11.54 0.03 8.25
N GLN A 405 12.82 -0.19 8.57
CA GLN A 405 13.28 -1.27 9.44
C GLN A 405 13.89 -0.71 10.72
N VAL A 406 13.25 -0.95 11.86
CA VAL A 406 13.67 -0.40 13.16
C VAL A 406 13.61 -1.47 14.25
N GLY A 407 14.34 -1.26 15.35
CA GLY A 407 14.35 -2.17 16.49
C GLY A 407 13.83 -1.52 17.78
N GLY A 408 14.01 -2.23 18.89
CA GLY A 408 13.58 -1.82 20.23
C GLY A 408 12.11 -2.17 20.53
N ASN A 409 11.52 -3.14 19.83
CA ASN A 409 10.14 -3.56 20.02
C ASN A 409 9.96 -5.07 19.82
N SER A 410 9.05 -5.66 20.60
CA SER A 410 8.64 -7.06 20.44
C SER A 410 7.97 -7.29 19.09
N HIS A 411 7.95 -8.55 18.64
CA HIS A 411 7.35 -8.92 17.36
C HIS A 411 5.88 -8.48 17.30
N CYS A 412 5.50 -7.82 16.21
CA CYS A 412 4.18 -7.23 15.99
C CYS A 412 3.76 -6.10 16.93
N SER A 413 4.63 -5.66 17.84
CA SER A 413 4.40 -4.46 18.63
C SER A 413 4.84 -3.24 17.82
N PHE A 414 3.92 -2.39 17.41
CA PHE A 414 4.24 -1.26 16.53
C PHE A 414 5.07 -0.19 17.27
N PRO A 415 6.28 0.17 16.78
CA PRO A 415 7.16 1.14 17.43
C PRO A 415 6.75 2.57 17.08
N ALA A 416 5.66 3.06 17.69
CA ALA A 416 5.03 4.35 17.37
C ALA A 416 5.99 5.55 17.41
N ALA A 417 6.94 5.57 18.36
CA ALA A 417 7.94 6.64 18.46
C ALA A 417 8.88 6.72 17.26
N LYS A 418 9.06 5.63 16.51
CA LYS A 418 9.96 5.54 15.37
C LYS A 418 9.23 5.54 14.03
N GLN A 419 8.10 4.83 13.93
CA GLN A 419 7.39 4.60 12.66
C GLN A 419 6.02 5.29 12.60
N GLY A 420 5.54 5.90 13.69
CA GLY A 420 4.18 6.44 13.78
C GLY A 420 3.91 7.61 12.84
N SER A 421 4.86 8.54 12.70
CA SER A 421 4.75 9.67 11.76
C SER A 421 4.76 9.20 10.31
N GLU A 422 5.59 8.20 9.98
CA GLU A 422 5.67 7.59 8.65
C GLU A 422 4.34 6.92 8.29
N LEU A 423 3.83 6.04 9.17
CA LEU A 423 2.53 5.38 8.97
C LEU A 423 1.39 6.39 8.79
N THR A 424 1.36 7.42 9.64
CA THR A 424 0.36 8.49 9.57
C THR A 424 0.43 9.23 8.23
N ALA A 425 1.63 9.53 7.72
CA ALA A 425 1.80 10.18 6.42
C ALA A 425 1.22 9.35 5.26
N PHE A 426 1.46 8.03 5.25
CA PHE A 426 0.87 7.13 4.26
C PHE A 426 -0.65 7.06 4.34
N ILE A 427 -1.20 6.88 5.55
CA ILE A 427 -2.66 6.82 5.74
C ILE A 427 -3.30 8.16 5.33
N ASN A 428 -2.72 9.29 5.74
CA ASN A 428 -3.23 10.61 5.40
C ASN A 428 -3.22 10.86 3.88
N LYS A 429 -2.13 10.51 3.20
CA LYS A 429 -1.99 10.75 1.76
C LYS A 429 -2.89 9.85 0.93
N PHE A 430 -2.93 8.55 1.22
CA PHE A 430 -3.55 7.57 0.32
C PHE A 430 -4.97 7.16 0.70
N LEU A 431 -5.36 7.32 1.97
CA LEU A 431 -6.71 6.97 2.44
C LEU A 431 -7.54 8.21 2.79
N LEU A 432 -7.00 9.13 3.59
CA LEU A 432 -7.74 10.33 3.99
C LEU A 432 -7.69 11.45 2.95
N GLN A 433 -6.68 11.45 2.08
CA GLN A 433 -6.42 12.48 1.07
C GLN A 433 -6.26 13.89 1.66
N SER A 434 -5.71 13.98 2.86
CA SER A 434 -5.51 15.23 3.62
C SER A 434 -4.07 15.75 3.59
N GLY A 435 -3.17 15.06 2.91
CA GLY A 435 -1.74 15.38 2.85
C GLY A 435 -1.02 15.22 4.20
N GLY A 436 0.28 15.54 4.22
CA GLY A 436 1.11 15.55 5.42
C GLY A 436 2.23 14.53 5.42
N GLY A 437 3.44 14.99 5.76
CA GLY A 437 4.63 14.16 5.94
C GLY A 437 5.27 13.63 4.65
N THR A 438 6.50 13.11 4.80
CA THR A 438 7.23 12.45 3.72
C THR A 438 6.77 11.00 3.60
N THR A 439 6.46 10.59 2.38
CA THR A 439 6.05 9.21 2.03
C THR A 439 7.04 8.50 1.12
N SER A 440 8.13 9.15 0.72
CA SER A 440 9.28 8.45 0.12
C SER A 440 10.26 8.03 1.22
N ILE A 441 10.01 6.88 1.82
CA ILE A 441 10.80 6.39 2.97
C ILE A 441 11.64 5.18 2.54
N PHE A 442 12.92 5.18 2.87
CA PHE A 442 13.78 4.00 2.76
C PHE A 442 14.87 4.07 3.83
N ARG A 443 14.69 3.35 4.93
CA ARG A 443 15.65 3.36 6.04
C ARG A 443 15.72 2.04 6.78
N THR A 444 16.85 1.83 7.44
CA THR A 444 17.13 0.71 8.32
C THR A 444 18.00 1.16 9.49
N GLU A 445 17.75 0.64 10.69
CA GLU A 445 18.65 0.77 11.85
C GLU A 445 19.68 -0.37 11.91
N LYS A 446 19.60 -1.34 10.98
CA LYS A 446 20.48 -2.50 10.95
C LYS A 446 21.74 -2.23 10.13
N ASN A 447 22.88 -2.68 10.63
CA ASN A 447 24.09 -2.82 9.82
C ASN A 447 24.03 -4.15 9.05
N HIS A 448 24.07 -4.09 7.72
CA HIS A 448 23.98 -5.26 6.84
C HIS A 448 25.34 -5.84 6.41
N GLY A 449 26.44 -5.38 7.04
CA GLY A 449 27.78 -5.91 6.80
C GLY A 449 28.23 -5.72 5.34
N SER A 450 28.65 -6.81 4.69
CA SER A 450 29.13 -6.82 3.30
C SER A 450 28.01 -6.82 2.24
N PHE A 451 26.73 -6.81 2.65
CA PHE A 451 25.63 -6.80 1.70
C PHE A 451 25.60 -5.50 0.89
N ASN A 452 25.61 -5.62 -0.44
CA ASN A 452 25.52 -4.49 -1.36
C ASN A 452 24.33 -4.65 -2.30
N LEU A 453 23.30 -3.81 -2.11
CA LEU A 453 22.10 -3.81 -2.94
C LEU A 453 22.40 -3.62 -4.43
N ASN A 454 23.40 -2.80 -4.80
CA ASN A 454 23.72 -2.55 -6.20
C ASN A 454 24.32 -3.77 -6.90
N THR A 455 24.92 -4.70 -6.17
CA THR A 455 25.38 -5.99 -6.71
C THR A 455 24.19 -6.92 -6.96
N TRP A 456 23.25 -6.98 -6.00
CA TRP A 456 22.04 -7.80 -6.10
C TRP A 456 21.04 -7.25 -7.11
N ALA A 457 21.06 -5.93 -7.34
CA ALA A 457 20.18 -5.20 -8.23
C ALA A 457 20.94 -4.29 -9.20
N SER A 458 21.81 -4.89 -10.01
CA SER A 458 22.74 -4.19 -10.90
C SER A 458 22.13 -3.59 -12.18
N TRP A 459 20.85 -3.85 -12.45
CA TRP A 459 20.17 -3.26 -13.60
C TRP A 459 19.95 -1.75 -13.44
N SER A 460 20.03 -1.05 -14.57
CA SER A 460 19.66 0.36 -14.68
C SER A 460 18.15 0.55 -14.45
N VAL A 461 17.78 1.65 -13.80
CA VAL A 461 16.38 2.04 -13.63
C VAL A 461 15.97 2.93 -14.80
N PRO A 462 15.07 2.48 -15.69
CA PRO A 462 14.60 3.33 -16.79
C PRO A 462 13.62 4.38 -16.27
N THR A 463 13.49 5.52 -16.95
CA THR A 463 12.34 6.40 -16.77
C THR A 463 11.23 5.94 -17.71
N LEU A 464 10.14 5.42 -17.16
CA LEU A 464 9.01 4.92 -17.93
C LEU A 464 8.09 6.08 -18.34
N THR A 465 8.11 6.43 -19.62
CA THR A 465 7.31 7.51 -20.18
C THR A 465 5.89 7.05 -20.52
N LYS A 466 4.98 8.01 -20.75
CA LYS A 466 3.67 7.70 -21.37
C LYS A 466 3.90 7.26 -22.82
N GLN A 467 3.04 6.38 -23.34
CA GLN A 467 3.18 5.88 -24.71
C GLN A 467 3.30 6.99 -25.77
N TRP A 468 2.60 8.11 -25.63
CA TRP A 468 2.69 9.22 -26.57
C TRP A 468 3.97 10.07 -26.40
N GLU A 469 4.54 10.13 -25.19
CA GLU A 469 5.85 10.75 -24.93
C GLU A 469 6.97 9.90 -25.57
N ALA A 470 6.84 8.57 -25.54
CA ALA A 470 7.74 7.65 -26.25
C ALA A 470 7.65 7.78 -27.78
N LEU A 471 6.45 8.07 -28.31
CA LEU A 471 6.24 8.41 -29.72
C LEU A 471 6.68 9.85 -30.06
N GLY A 472 6.91 10.68 -29.04
CA GLY A 472 7.21 12.10 -29.10
C GLY A 472 8.68 12.46 -29.30
N ALA A 473 9.56 11.48 -29.50
CA ALA A 473 10.91 11.70 -30.04
C ALA A 473 10.90 12.04 -31.56
N LEU A 474 9.83 12.69 -32.02
CA LEU A 474 9.71 13.42 -33.27
C LEU A 474 9.69 14.91 -32.91
N ASP A 475 10.82 15.42 -32.42
CA ASP A 475 11.05 16.85 -32.20
C ASP A 475 10.99 17.59 -33.55
N ASN A 476 9.79 18.03 -33.95
CA ASN A 476 9.61 19.06 -34.98
C ASN A 476 8.23 19.71 -34.96
N PHE A 477 7.59 19.80 -33.79
CA PHE A 477 6.42 20.64 -33.59
C PHE A 477 6.88 22.02 -33.12
N GLY A 478 7.21 22.89 -34.08
CA GLY A 478 7.60 24.28 -33.80
C GLY A 478 6.44 25.08 -33.20
N TYR A 479 6.64 25.59 -31.99
CA TYR A 479 5.75 26.57 -31.37
C TYR A 479 6.26 27.97 -31.74
N SER A 480 5.44 28.78 -32.42
CA SER A 480 5.76 30.19 -32.65
C SER A 480 4.58 31.06 -32.25
N GLN A 481 4.84 32.11 -31.46
CA GLN A 481 3.88 33.15 -31.14
C GLN A 481 4.06 34.31 -32.11
N VAL A 482 3.01 34.64 -32.85
CA VAL A 482 2.94 35.89 -33.64
C VAL A 482 1.66 36.60 -33.22
N GLY A 483 1.79 37.81 -32.66
CA GLY A 483 0.66 38.73 -32.48
C GLY A 483 -0.44 38.32 -31.49
N GLY A 484 -0.12 37.60 -30.42
CA GLY A 484 -1.07 37.35 -29.32
C GLY A 484 -2.12 36.26 -29.57
N ASN A 485 -2.09 35.58 -30.72
CA ASN A 485 -2.90 34.38 -30.99
C ASN A 485 -2.00 33.14 -31.12
N SER A 486 -2.36 32.06 -30.41
CA SER A 486 -1.69 30.76 -30.49
C SER A 486 -2.15 30.02 -31.74
N HIS A 487 -1.26 29.85 -32.73
CA HIS A 487 -1.51 29.02 -33.92
C HIS A 487 -0.69 27.73 -33.84
N CYS A 488 -1.35 26.57 -33.81
CA CYS A 488 -0.68 25.30 -34.13
C CYS A 488 -0.59 25.17 -35.65
N SER A 489 0.62 25.28 -36.21
CA SER A 489 0.85 25.07 -37.64
C SER A 489 1.44 23.68 -37.88
N PHE A 490 0.76 22.85 -38.67
CA PHE A 490 1.33 21.62 -39.20
C PHE A 490 2.20 21.96 -40.41
N PRO A 491 3.44 21.46 -40.51
CA PRO A 491 4.23 21.61 -41.74
C PRO A 491 3.46 21.01 -42.92
N ALA A 492 3.33 21.76 -44.01
CA ALA A 492 2.60 21.36 -45.22
C ALA A 492 3.10 20.03 -45.83
N ALA A 493 4.31 19.58 -45.47
CA ALA A 493 4.94 18.36 -45.96
C ALA A 493 4.42 17.04 -45.34
N LYS A 494 3.45 17.08 -44.42
CA LYS A 494 2.85 15.88 -43.80
C LYS A 494 1.32 15.89 -43.76
N GLN A 495 0.67 16.54 -44.72
CA GLN A 495 -0.77 16.46 -44.91
C GLN A 495 -1.15 15.21 -45.75
N GLY A 496 -0.98 14.04 -45.15
CA GLY A 496 -1.34 12.75 -45.74
C GLY A 496 -1.04 11.61 -44.77
N SER A 497 -1.72 10.46 -44.96
CA SER A 497 -1.65 9.14 -44.29
C SER A 497 -1.40 9.07 -42.76
N GLU A 498 -0.44 9.81 -42.21
CA GLU A 498 -0.10 9.90 -40.78
C GLU A 498 -1.20 10.60 -39.95
N LEU A 499 -1.83 11.66 -40.46
CA LEU A 499 -2.97 12.30 -39.78
C LEU A 499 -4.21 11.40 -39.80
N THR A 500 -4.43 10.68 -40.91
CA THR A 500 -5.50 9.69 -41.04
C THR A 500 -5.28 8.48 -40.14
N ALA A 501 -4.02 8.04 -39.96
CA ALA A 501 -3.67 6.98 -39.01
C ALA A 501 -3.87 7.43 -37.56
N PHE A 502 -3.54 8.69 -37.23
CA PHE A 502 -3.79 9.28 -35.92
C PHE A 502 -5.30 9.36 -35.60
N ILE A 503 -6.09 9.88 -36.55
CA ILE A 503 -7.55 10.01 -36.44
C ILE A 503 -8.24 8.63 -36.39
N ASN A 504 -7.90 7.70 -37.28
CA ASN A 504 -8.53 6.38 -37.33
C ASN A 504 -8.21 5.53 -36.10
N LYS A 505 -7.04 5.73 -35.47
CA LYS A 505 -6.67 4.97 -34.27
C LYS A 505 -7.26 5.55 -32.99
N PHE A 506 -7.47 6.86 -32.91
CA PHE A 506 -7.97 7.51 -31.68
C PHE A 506 -9.47 7.84 -31.67
N LEU A 507 -10.09 8.16 -32.81
CA LEU A 507 -11.51 8.59 -32.84
C LEU A 507 -12.49 7.46 -33.16
N LEU A 508 -12.08 6.39 -33.84
CA LEU A 508 -12.95 5.25 -34.16
C LEU A 508 -12.97 4.15 -33.08
N GLN A 509 -12.04 4.18 -32.11
CA GLN A 509 -12.04 3.24 -30.98
C GLN A 509 -12.99 3.65 -29.83
N SER A 510 -13.52 4.88 -29.84
CA SER A 510 -14.62 5.27 -28.96
C SER A 510 -15.95 4.94 -29.64
N GLY A 511 -16.37 3.68 -29.56
CA GLY A 511 -17.71 3.27 -29.96
C GLY A 511 -18.77 4.12 -29.24
N GLY A 512 -19.58 4.84 -30.03
CA GLY A 512 -20.89 5.37 -29.62
C GLY A 512 -20.90 6.41 -28.50
N GLY A 513 -20.63 7.67 -28.82
CA GLY A 513 -20.95 8.80 -27.94
C GLY A 513 -20.01 9.98 -28.12
N THR A 514 -20.50 11.07 -28.70
CA THR A 514 -19.81 12.36 -28.79
C THR A 514 -19.25 12.77 -27.44
N THR A 515 -17.93 12.63 -27.25
CA THR A 515 -17.25 13.16 -26.07
C THR A 515 -16.04 13.96 -26.51
N SER A 516 -16.14 15.26 -26.30
CA SER A 516 -15.13 16.30 -26.50
C SER A 516 -13.91 16.04 -25.61
N ILE A 517 -12.78 15.64 -26.21
CA ILE A 517 -11.48 15.55 -25.54
C ILE A 517 -10.61 16.71 -25.99
N PHE A 518 -10.94 17.92 -25.54
CA PHE A 518 -10.00 19.03 -25.38
C PHE A 518 -10.61 19.97 -24.32
N ARG A 519 -10.09 19.94 -23.09
CA ARG A 519 -10.44 20.90 -22.04
C ARG A 519 -9.30 21.93 -21.98
N THR A 520 -9.44 23.05 -22.67
CA THR A 520 -8.54 24.20 -22.53
C THR A 520 -8.93 24.99 -21.28
N GLU A 521 -8.01 25.10 -20.33
CA GLU A 521 -8.11 26.05 -19.22
C GLU A 521 -7.98 27.47 -19.75
N LYS A 522 -9.10 28.04 -20.21
CA LYS A 522 -9.50 29.45 -20.13
C LYS A 522 -10.78 29.63 -20.93
N ASN A 523 -11.82 30.15 -20.26
CA ASN A 523 -13.09 30.55 -20.86
C ASN A 523 -12.86 31.38 -22.12
N HIS A 524 -13.22 30.91 -23.32
CA HIS A 524 -13.77 31.68 -24.44
C HIS A 524 -14.24 30.73 -25.56
N GLY A 525 -15.54 30.78 -25.89
CA GLY A 525 -16.09 30.46 -27.22
C GLY A 525 -16.26 28.98 -27.61
N SER A 526 -17.50 28.59 -27.88
CA SER A 526 -17.89 27.33 -28.53
C SER A 526 -17.32 27.20 -29.96
N PHE A 527 -16.68 26.07 -30.28
CA PHE A 527 -16.25 25.73 -31.65
C PHE A 527 -17.35 24.96 -32.40
N ASN A 528 -17.71 25.41 -33.60
CA ASN A 528 -18.70 24.78 -34.48
C ASN A 528 -18.00 24.01 -35.62
N LEU A 529 -18.23 22.70 -35.73
CA LEU A 529 -17.53 21.78 -36.63
C LEU A 529 -18.04 21.78 -38.10
N ASN A 530 -18.97 22.67 -38.46
CA ASN A 530 -19.69 22.58 -39.75
C ASN A 530 -19.12 23.38 -40.94
N THR A 531 -17.85 23.81 -40.94
CA THR A 531 -17.36 24.71 -42.02
C THR A 531 -16.15 24.26 -42.84
N TRP A 532 -15.64 23.03 -42.71
CA TRP A 532 -14.52 22.59 -43.55
C TRP A 532 -14.83 21.33 -44.38
N ALA A 533 -15.20 21.62 -45.63
CA ALA A 533 -14.97 20.87 -46.86
C ALA A 533 -15.50 19.42 -47.00
N SER A 534 -16.55 19.34 -47.82
CA SER A 534 -17.03 18.22 -48.62
C SER A 534 -15.95 17.28 -49.17
N TRP A 535 -16.07 15.98 -48.86
CA TRP A 535 -15.53 14.90 -49.69
C TRP A 535 -16.59 13.80 -49.82
N SER A 536 -16.96 13.50 -51.07
CA SER A 536 -17.89 12.46 -51.48
C SER A 536 -17.30 11.07 -51.22
N VAL A 537 -18.02 10.24 -50.48
CA VAL A 537 -17.73 8.82 -50.27
C VAL A 537 -18.15 8.03 -51.51
N PRO A 538 -17.28 7.23 -52.16
CA PRO A 538 -17.74 6.22 -53.10
C PRO A 538 -18.41 5.09 -52.32
N THR A 539 -19.67 4.82 -52.65
CA THR A 539 -20.37 3.61 -52.23
C THR A 539 -19.65 2.39 -52.78
N LEU A 540 -19.29 1.46 -51.89
CA LEU A 540 -18.97 0.08 -52.27
C LEU A 540 -20.02 -0.83 -51.61
N THR A 541 -20.73 -1.53 -52.48
CA THR A 541 -21.64 -2.66 -52.23
C THR A 541 -20.93 -3.83 -51.56
#